data_AF-A0A2M7BD55-F1
#
_entry.id   AF-A0A2M7BD55-F1
#
_cell.length_a   1.000
_cell.length_b   1.000
_cell.length_c   1.000
_cell.angle_alpha   90.00
_cell.angle_beta   90.00
_cell.angle_gamma   90.00
#
_symmetry.space_group_name_H-M   'P 1'
#
loop_
_entity.id
_entity.type
_entity.pdbx_description
1 polymer ?
#
loop_
_entity_poly.entity_id
_entity_poly.type
_entity_poly.pdbx_seq_one_letter_code
_entity_poly.pdbx_strand_id
1 'polypeptide(L)'
;MLLVMREIVPKLPESEKYDLKDQLSRSVKVIPRLIVEGYAKRHQKFGFQKYLDDAMAECNESIVSIEQCHDIYNVDPEICNKLVIVYDQSARQIFKLAEAWDKFDKNRRRKGGLSQTP
;
A
#
# COMPACT_ATOMS: atom_id res chain seq x y z
N MET A 1 5.06 -7.95 1.69
CA MET A 1 6.49 -7.83 1.34
C MET A 1 7.30 -9.11 1.59
N LEU A 2 7.51 -9.58 2.84
CA LEU A 2 8.46 -10.67 3.13
C LEU A 2 8.19 -11.96 2.35
N LEU A 3 6.94 -12.43 2.33
CA LEU A 3 6.55 -13.62 1.57
C LEU A 3 6.75 -13.45 0.07
N VAL A 4 6.49 -12.27 -0.49
CA VAL A 4 6.76 -11.98 -1.91
C VAL A 4 8.24 -12.15 -2.22
N MET A 5 9.12 -11.57 -1.40
CA MET A 5 10.57 -11.62 -1.61
C MET A 5 11.17 -13.02 -1.40
N ARG A 6 10.57 -13.84 -0.54
CA ARG A 6 11.07 -15.19 -0.22
C ARG A 6 10.47 -16.28 -1.09
N GLU A 7 9.20 -16.15 -1.44
CA GLU A 7 8.40 -17.26 -1.98
C GLU A 7 7.86 -17.02 -3.40
N ILE A 8 7.85 -15.77 -3.90
CA ILE A 8 7.42 -15.45 -5.26
C ILE A 8 8.59 -15.04 -6.14
N VAL A 9 9.29 -13.97 -5.80
CA VAL A 9 10.37 -13.39 -6.63
C VAL A 9 11.45 -14.43 -7.01
N PRO A 10 11.90 -15.32 -6.11
CA PRO A 10 12.90 -16.34 -6.48
C PRO A 10 12.39 -17.42 -7.45
N LYS A 11 11.07 -17.60 -7.60
CA LYS A 11 10.47 -18.60 -8.48
C LYS A 11 10.31 -18.12 -9.93
N LEU A 12 10.42 -16.81 -10.15
CA LEU A 12 10.35 -16.23 -11.49
C LEU A 12 11.64 -16.55 -12.30
N PRO A 13 11.55 -16.72 -13.63
CA PRO A 13 12.72 -16.99 -14.46
C PRO A 13 13.65 -15.76 -14.54
N GLU A 14 14.87 -15.97 -15.04
CA GLU A 14 15.86 -14.88 -15.11
C GLU A 14 15.59 -13.88 -16.24
N SER A 15 14.77 -14.25 -17.23
CA SER A 15 14.22 -13.32 -18.22
C SER A 15 13.41 -12.19 -17.58
N GLU A 16 12.82 -12.42 -16.40
CA GLU A 16 11.98 -11.45 -15.68
C GLU A 16 12.78 -10.51 -14.77
N LYS A 17 14.12 -10.61 -14.76
CA LYS A 17 14.99 -9.89 -13.82
C LYS A 17 14.75 -8.37 -13.80
N TYR A 18 14.56 -7.76 -14.96
CA TYR A 18 14.34 -6.32 -15.11
C TYR A 18 12.87 -5.96 -15.36
N ASP A 19 11.98 -6.94 -15.28
CA ASP A 19 10.56 -6.78 -15.52
C ASP A 19 9.78 -7.17 -14.25
N LEU A 20 9.07 -8.30 -14.23
CA LEU A 20 8.17 -8.64 -13.12
C LEU A 20 8.92 -8.81 -11.80
N LYS A 21 10.17 -9.32 -11.80
CA LYS A 21 10.97 -9.44 -10.56
C LYS A 21 11.26 -8.07 -9.95
N ASP A 22 11.71 -7.11 -10.77
CA ASP A 22 12.08 -5.79 -10.29
C ASP A 22 10.86 -4.95 -9.93
N GLN A 23 9.84 -4.94 -10.79
CA GLN A 23 8.58 -4.24 -10.57
C GLN A 23 7.89 -4.73 -9.29
N LEU A 24 7.65 -6.05 -9.16
CA LEU A 24 7.01 -6.61 -7.98
C LEU A 24 7.84 -6.41 -6.71
N SER A 25 9.17 -6.53 -6.80
CA SER A 25 10.03 -6.27 -5.65
C SER A 25 9.92 -4.81 -5.20
N ARG A 26 9.90 -3.85 -6.13
CA ARG A 26 9.80 -2.43 -5.82
C ARG A 26 8.43 -2.09 -5.23
N SER A 27 7.35 -2.46 -5.89
CA SER A 27 5.99 -2.05 -5.51
C SER A 27 5.65 -2.45 -4.06
N VAL A 28 5.95 -3.70 -3.68
CA VAL A 28 5.68 -4.20 -2.32
C VAL A 28 6.50 -3.52 -1.23
N LYS A 29 7.65 -2.93 -1.57
CA LYS A 29 8.52 -2.16 -0.66
C LYS A 29 8.11 -0.69 -0.59
N VAL A 30 7.55 -0.14 -1.66
CA VAL A 30 7.17 1.27 -1.79
C VAL A 30 5.93 1.58 -0.95
N ILE A 31 4.94 0.68 -0.89
CA ILE A 31 3.69 0.88 -0.11
C ILE A 31 3.95 1.39 1.32
N PRO A 32 4.72 0.68 2.19
CA PRO A 32 4.98 1.17 3.55
C PRO A 32 5.83 2.44 3.58
N ARG A 33 6.71 2.66 2.60
CA ARG A 33 7.53 3.88 2.51
C ARG A 33 6.66 5.10 2.24
N LEU A 34 5.75 5.00 1.28
CA LEU A 34 4.82 6.07 0.93
C LEU A 34 3.94 6.47 2.13
N ILE A 35 3.42 5.49 2.88
CA ILE A 35 2.63 5.78 4.08
C ILE A 35 3.45 6.59 5.10
N VAL A 36 4.70 6.20 5.37
CA VAL A 36 5.58 6.88 6.32
C VAL A 36 5.95 8.29 5.82
N GLU A 37 6.35 8.42 4.56
CA GLU A 37 6.70 9.69 3.94
C GLU A 37 5.52 10.67 3.91
N GLY A 38 4.33 10.17 3.56
CA GLY A 38 3.09 10.91 3.59
C GLY A 38 2.73 11.38 4.99
N TYR A 39 2.89 10.50 5.99
CA TYR A 39 2.57 10.84 7.37
C TYR A 39 3.49 11.92 7.96
N ALA A 40 4.75 12.00 7.50
CA ALA A 40 5.64 13.13 7.83
C ALA A 40 5.05 14.47 7.34
N LYS A 41 4.27 14.45 6.26
CA LYS A 41 3.57 15.59 5.66
C LYS A 41 2.12 15.75 6.12
N ARG A 42 1.66 15.02 7.15
CA ARG A 42 0.30 15.14 7.74
C ARG A 42 -0.09 16.55 8.21
N HIS A 43 0.87 17.48 8.30
CA HIS A 43 0.52 18.88 8.57
C HIS A 43 -0.14 19.55 7.34
N GLN A 44 0.06 19.01 6.14
CA GLN A 44 -0.53 19.45 4.87
C GLN A 44 -1.60 18.43 4.44
N LYS A 45 -2.86 18.86 4.33
CA LYS A 45 -3.99 17.96 4.04
C LYS A 45 -3.76 17.17 2.74
N PHE A 46 -3.57 17.89 1.63
CA PHE A 46 -3.27 17.31 0.31
C PHE A 46 -1.91 16.60 0.26
N GLY A 47 -0.96 17.04 1.10
CA GLY A 47 0.37 16.44 1.18
C GLY A 47 0.33 14.99 1.66
N PHE A 48 -0.52 14.63 2.61
CA PHE A 48 -0.68 13.22 3.02
C PHE A 48 -1.59 12.44 2.08
N GLN A 49 -2.67 13.06 1.56
CA GLN A 49 -3.60 12.40 0.62
C GLN A 49 -2.88 11.82 -0.59
N LYS A 50 -2.04 12.62 -1.25
CA LYS A 50 -1.29 12.15 -2.41
C LYS A 50 -0.53 10.85 -2.14
N TYR A 51 0.16 10.76 -1.00
CA TYR A 51 0.93 9.56 -0.66
C TYR A 51 0.05 8.35 -0.31
N LEU A 52 -1.16 8.58 0.22
CA LEU A 52 -2.12 7.49 0.43
C LEU A 52 -2.65 6.99 -0.92
N ASP A 53 -2.94 7.89 -1.87
CA ASP A 53 -3.35 7.52 -3.22
C ASP A 53 -2.24 6.73 -3.94
N ASP A 54 -1.00 7.22 -3.88
CA ASP A 54 0.17 6.54 -4.44
C ASP A 54 0.36 5.15 -3.78
N ALA A 55 0.21 5.04 -2.45
CA ALA A 55 0.34 3.76 -1.74
C ALA A 55 -0.76 2.76 -2.13
N MET A 56 -1.98 3.25 -2.38
CA MET A 56 -3.09 2.43 -2.86
C MET A 56 -2.84 1.94 -4.29
N ALA A 57 -2.30 2.80 -5.17
CA ALA A 57 -1.92 2.41 -6.52
C ALA A 57 -0.88 1.29 -6.51
N GLU A 58 0.15 1.40 -5.68
CA GLU A 58 1.20 0.37 -5.51
C GLU A 58 0.66 -0.95 -4.94
N CYS A 59 -0.35 -0.89 -4.06
CA CYS A 59 -1.09 -2.09 -3.62
C CYS A 59 -1.76 -2.80 -4.80
N ASN A 60 -2.46 -2.05 -5.66
CA ASN A 60 -3.17 -2.60 -6.80
C ASN A 60 -2.20 -3.15 -7.87
N GLU A 61 -1.10 -2.45 -8.13
CA GLU A 61 -0.03 -2.94 -9.00
C GLU A 61 0.57 -4.24 -8.45
N SER A 62 0.82 -4.31 -7.14
CA SER A 62 1.30 -5.54 -6.49
C SER A 62 0.33 -6.72 -6.67
N ILE A 63 -0.99 -6.48 -6.60
CA ILE A 63 -2.00 -7.53 -6.82
C ILE A 63 -1.90 -8.07 -8.24
N VAL A 64 -1.93 -7.19 -9.24
CA VAL A 64 -1.85 -7.59 -10.67
C VAL A 64 -0.55 -8.35 -10.94
N SER A 65 0.58 -7.86 -10.43
CA SER A 65 1.87 -8.55 -10.60
C SER A 65 1.88 -9.94 -9.96
N ILE A 66 1.21 -10.14 -8.82
CA ILE A 66 1.10 -11.46 -8.17
C ILE A 66 0.20 -12.40 -8.98
N GLU A 67 -0.90 -11.89 -9.52
CA GLU A 67 -1.77 -12.66 -10.43
C GLU A 67 -1.01 -13.08 -11.70
N GLN A 68 -0.22 -12.19 -12.29
CA GLN A 68 0.66 -12.51 -13.43
C GLN A 68 1.71 -13.58 -13.08
N CYS A 69 2.28 -13.54 -11.87
CA CYS A 69 3.19 -14.58 -11.40
C CYS A 69 2.52 -15.96 -11.40
N HIS A 70 1.25 -16.04 -11.00
CA HIS A 70 0.46 -17.27 -11.05
C HIS A 70 0.15 -17.66 -12.50
N ASP A 71 -0.42 -16.76 -13.28
CA ASP A 71 -0.97 -17.08 -14.61
C ASP A 71 0.11 -17.43 -15.65
N ILE A 72 1.24 -16.73 -15.60
CA ILE A 72 2.32 -16.90 -16.60
C ILE A 72 3.32 -17.97 -16.15
N TYR A 73 3.63 -18.01 -14.86
CA TYR A 73 4.75 -18.80 -14.32
C TYR A 73 4.33 -19.92 -13.38
N ASN A 74 3.03 -20.13 -13.19
CA ASN A 74 2.47 -21.19 -12.35
C ASN A 74 3.04 -21.19 -10.93
N VAL A 75 3.31 -19.99 -10.40
CA VAL A 75 3.66 -19.80 -8.98
C VAL A 75 2.48 -20.27 -8.13
N ASP A 76 2.80 -20.98 -7.03
CA ASP A 76 1.82 -21.63 -6.16
C ASP A 76 0.56 -20.78 -5.90
N PRO A 77 -0.64 -21.25 -6.31
CA PRO A 77 -1.87 -20.48 -6.20
C PRO A 77 -2.28 -20.18 -4.77
N GLU A 78 -1.94 -21.03 -3.80
CA GLU A 78 -2.32 -20.81 -2.40
C GLU A 78 -1.61 -19.56 -1.85
N ILE A 79 -0.31 -19.41 -2.12
CA ILE A 79 0.45 -18.25 -1.68
C ILE A 79 0.07 -16.98 -2.45
N CYS A 80 -0.20 -17.09 -3.76
CA CYS A 80 -0.65 -15.96 -4.56
C CYS A 80 -2.00 -15.43 -4.06
N ASN A 81 -3.00 -16.30 -3.89
CA ASN A 81 -4.32 -15.93 -3.38
C ASN A 81 -4.25 -15.29 -1.98
N LYS A 82 -3.44 -15.87 -1.08
CA LYS A 82 -3.22 -15.31 0.25
C LYS A 82 -2.66 -13.89 0.18
N LEU A 83 -1.70 -13.64 -0.70
CA LEU A 83 -1.07 -12.33 -0.85
C LEU A 83 -2.00 -11.31 -1.51
N VAL A 84 -2.76 -11.72 -2.53
CA VAL A 84 -3.80 -10.88 -3.15
C VAL A 84 -4.79 -10.39 -2.09
N ILE A 85 -5.31 -11.30 -1.25
CA ILE A 85 -6.23 -10.93 -0.16
C ILE A 85 -5.59 -9.92 0.79
N VAL A 86 -4.31 -10.09 1.15
CA VAL A 86 -3.59 -9.18 2.06
C VAL A 86 -3.42 -7.79 1.45
N TYR A 87 -3.01 -7.70 0.17
CA TYR A 87 -2.83 -6.39 -0.47
C TYR A 87 -4.17 -5.71 -0.76
N ASP A 88 -5.21 -6.45 -1.10
CA ASP A 88 -6.57 -5.94 -1.29
C ASP A 88 -7.15 -5.39 0.04
N GLN A 89 -6.95 -6.10 1.15
CA GLN A 89 -7.26 -5.58 2.48
C GLN A 89 -6.45 -4.32 2.80
N SER A 90 -5.17 -4.28 2.45
CA SER A 90 -4.31 -3.11 2.66
C SER A 90 -4.79 -1.90 1.84
N ALA A 91 -5.13 -2.09 0.57
CA ALA A 91 -5.69 -1.05 -0.29
C ALA A 91 -6.97 -0.44 0.31
N ARG A 92 -7.89 -1.29 0.80
CA ARG A 92 -9.11 -0.82 1.48
C ARG A 92 -8.82 -0.06 2.78
N GLN A 93 -7.82 -0.48 3.54
CA GLN A 93 -7.41 0.24 4.77
C GLN A 93 -6.82 1.61 4.43
N ILE A 94 -5.98 1.69 3.41
CA ILE A 94 -5.40 2.95 2.90
C ILE A 94 -6.50 3.88 2.39
N PHE A 95 -7.46 3.36 1.62
CA PHE A 95 -8.62 4.13 1.15
C PHE A 95 -9.42 4.72 2.32
N LYS A 96 -9.77 3.90 3.31
CA LYS A 96 -10.49 4.37 4.51
C LYS A 96 -9.70 5.42 5.28
N LEU A 97 -8.37 5.28 5.34
CA LEU A 97 -7.50 6.28 5.95
C LEU A 97 -7.52 7.60 5.15
N ALA A 98 -7.49 7.54 3.82
CA ALA A 98 -7.58 8.70 2.95
C ALA A 98 -8.92 9.43 3.12
N GLU A 99 -10.05 8.69 3.16
CA GLU A 99 -11.38 9.25 3.43
C GLU A 99 -11.47 9.90 4.81
N ALA A 100 -10.95 9.24 5.84
CA ALA A 100 -10.95 9.76 7.21
C ALA A 100 -10.10 11.03 7.31
N TRP A 101 -8.95 11.04 6.61
CA TRP A 101 -8.05 12.19 6.56
C TRP A 101 -8.64 13.36 5.77
N ASP A 102 -9.41 13.10 4.71
CA ASP A 102 -10.11 14.14 3.98
C ASP A 102 -11.13 14.88 4.87
N LYS A 103 -11.85 14.12 5.69
CA LYS A 103 -12.84 14.65 6.65
C LYS A 103 -12.19 15.25 7.91
N PHE A 104 -10.88 15.11 8.08
CA PHE A 104 -10.16 15.55 9.27
C PHE A 104 -9.93 17.07 9.28
N ASP A 105 -10.75 17.78 10.06
CA ASP A 105 -10.55 19.20 10.36
C ASP A 105 -9.73 19.38 11.66
N LYS A 106 -8.53 19.94 11.53
CA LYS A 106 -7.64 20.25 12.67
C LYS A 106 -8.26 21.23 13.67
N ASN A 107 -9.21 22.07 13.24
CA ASN A 107 -9.86 23.04 14.10
C ASN A 107 -10.91 22.42 15.05
N ARG A 108 -11.37 21.17 14.80
CA ARG A 108 -12.30 20.48 15.71
C ARG A 108 -11.68 20.18 17.09
N ARG A 109 -10.37 19.92 17.18
CA ARG A 109 -9.70 19.70 18.48
C ARG A 109 -9.54 20.99 19.30
N ARG A 110 -9.36 22.15 18.66
CA ARG A 110 -9.28 23.45 19.36
C ARG A 110 -10.63 23.89 19.94
N LYS A 111 -11.74 23.60 19.26
CA LYS A 111 -13.09 23.94 19.75
C LYS A 111 -13.54 23.07 20.95
N GLY A 112 -13.07 21.83 21.06
CA GLY A 112 -13.38 20.94 22.19
C GLY A 112 -12.60 21.22 23.48
N GLY A 113 -11.60 22.10 23.45
CA GLY A 113 -10.78 22.47 24.62
C GLY A 113 -11.19 23.78 25.30
N LEU A 114 -12.18 24.50 24.77
CA LEU A 114 -12.64 25.80 25.26
C LEU A 114 -13.96 25.72 26.05
N SER A 115 -14.46 24.53 26.39
CA SER A 115 -15.69 24.33 27.15
C SER A 115 -15.45 23.81 28.57
N GLN A 116 -14.33 24.19 29.19
CA GLN A 116 -14.13 24.08 30.64
C GLN A 116 -13.51 25.37 31.17
N THR A 117 -14.38 26.31 31.54
CA THR A 117 -14.11 27.30 32.57
C THR A 117 -15.29 27.27 33.54
N PRO A 118 -15.02 27.38 34.86
CA PRO A 118 -15.94 26.99 35.93
C PRO A 118 -17.25 27.76 35.95
#